data_AF-A0A936PX77-F1
#
_entry.id   AF-A0A936PX77-F1
#
_cell.length_a   1.000
_cell.length_b   1.000
_cell.length_c   1.000
_cell.angle_alpha   90.00
_cell.angle_beta   90.00
_cell.angle_gamma   90.00
#
_symmetry.space_group_name_H-M   'P 1'
#
loop_
_entity.id
_entity.type
_entity.pdbx_description
1 polymer ?
#
loop_
_entity_poly.entity_id
_entity_poly.type
_entity_poly.pdbx_seq_one_letter_code
_entity_poly.pdbx_strand_id
1 'polypeptide(L)'
;MIYQSFFPRNRTEHQTAATVVLALLAAATTDPKVHALLVLWVQGVAQILTDARTAHRAAQGLWRARHDELAPLDREADGALRLAEVAIFNKLGAAGVALFHRLLGVGKLSDVTGGPLAQQVRLVEDMRARVEAEPDLHGLPKARLEEVFATNTALGAGLAAEQEAKRAWKASSAALDAAEDNFADGYRVFVRSVVQLLGEDGAAALLPRFSRSAAKPAEATAPSDEPTDVDGDETDEAPLG
;
A
#
# COMPACT_ATOMS: atom_id res chain seq x y z
N MET A 1 -40.13 -10.17 6.04
CA MET A 1 -38.85 -10.41 6.73
C MET A 1 -37.97 -11.30 5.83
N ILE A 2 -37.45 -10.80 4.71
CA ILE A 2 -36.53 -11.52 3.78
C ILE A 2 -35.71 -10.49 2.96
N TYR A 3 -34.68 -9.87 3.53
CA TYR A 3 -33.64 -9.15 2.74
C TYR A 3 -32.27 -9.37 3.37
N GLN A 4 -32.02 -10.59 3.85
CA GLN A 4 -30.69 -10.95 4.31
C GLN A 4 -29.81 -11.20 3.09
N SER A 5 -28.96 -10.21 2.79
CA SER A 5 -27.87 -10.23 1.81
C SER A 5 -28.29 -10.36 0.33
N PHE A 6 -28.90 -9.31 -0.23
CA PHE A 6 -29.07 -9.16 -1.69
C PHE A 6 -27.75 -8.86 -2.42
N PHE A 7 -26.69 -8.59 -1.67
CA PHE A 7 -25.39 -8.21 -2.19
C PHE A 7 -24.48 -9.43 -2.22
N PRO A 8 -24.11 -9.91 -3.41
CA PRO A 8 -23.18 -11.01 -3.53
C PRO A 8 -21.79 -10.59 -3.03
N ARG A 9 -21.21 -11.37 -2.13
CA ARG A 9 -19.89 -11.16 -1.52
C ARG A 9 -18.79 -11.93 -2.24
N ASN A 10 -19.17 -12.85 -3.12
CA ASN A 10 -18.26 -13.72 -3.86
C ASN A 10 -18.83 -14.06 -5.24
N ARG A 11 -17.98 -14.64 -6.09
CA ARG A 11 -18.29 -14.96 -7.48
C ARG A 11 -19.51 -15.87 -7.65
N THR A 12 -19.68 -16.82 -6.76
CA THR A 12 -20.80 -17.78 -6.78
C THR A 12 -22.12 -17.09 -6.44
N GLU A 13 -22.11 -16.22 -5.43
CA GLU A 13 -23.26 -15.37 -5.11
C GLU A 13 -23.57 -14.40 -6.26
N HIS A 14 -22.55 -13.88 -6.95
CA HIS A 14 -22.72 -13.03 -8.14
C HIS A 14 -23.37 -13.78 -9.29
N GLN A 15 -22.93 -15.00 -9.60
CA GLN A 15 -23.53 -15.84 -10.63
C GLN A 15 -24.97 -16.21 -10.27
N THR A 16 -25.26 -16.49 -9.00
CA THR A 16 -26.61 -16.82 -8.53
C THR A 16 -27.52 -15.59 -8.59
N ALA A 17 -27.06 -14.42 -8.12
CA ALA A 17 -27.79 -13.15 -8.21
C ALA A 17 -28.00 -12.73 -9.66
N ALA A 18 -26.98 -12.86 -10.52
CA ALA A 18 -27.07 -12.63 -11.96
C ALA A 18 -28.11 -13.53 -12.64
N THR A 19 -28.16 -14.81 -12.27
CA THR A 19 -29.11 -15.78 -12.82
C THR A 19 -30.54 -15.48 -12.35
N VAL A 20 -30.72 -15.10 -11.08
CA VAL A 20 -32.02 -14.68 -10.53
C VAL A 20 -32.49 -13.38 -11.17
N VAL A 21 -31.60 -12.41 -11.34
CA VAL A 21 -31.88 -11.16 -12.06
C VAL A 21 -32.24 -11.48 -13.52
N LEU A 22 -31.46 -12.27 -14.24
CA LEU A 22 -31.79 -12.71 -15.61
C LEU A 22 -33.15 -13.44 -15.70
N ALA A 23 -33.49 -14.27 -14.72
CA ALA A 23 -34.79 -14.94 -14.65
C ALA A 23 -35.95 -13.97 -14.36
N LEU A 24 -35.74 -12.99 -13.49
CA LEU A 24 -36.72 -11.91 -13.21
C LEU A 24 -36.88 -10.97 -14.41
N LEU A 25 -35.80 -10.73 -15.16
CA LEU A 25 -35.78 -9.92 -16.37
C LEU A 25 -36.50 -10.59 -17.54
N ALA A 26 -36.31 -11.89 -17.73
CA ALA A 26 -37.03 -12.66 -18.73
C ALA A 26 -38.55 -12.74 -18.45
N ALA A 27 -38.98 -12.54 -17.21
CA ALA A 27 -40.38 -12.64 -16.79
C ALA A 27 -41.14 -11.30 -16.73
N ALA A 28 -40.46 -10.14 -16.71
CA ALA A 28 -41.10 -8.85 -16.50
C ALA A 28 -40.42 -7.73 -17.30
N THR A 29 -40.86 -7.54 -18.54
CA THR A 29 -40.60 -6.34 -19.31
C THR A 29 -41.48 -5.22 -18.77
N THR A 30 -40.87 -4.13 -18.27
CA THR A 30 -41.48 -2.87 -17.75
C THR A 30 -41.87 -2.76 -16.26
N ASP A 31 -41.54 -3.71 -15.37
CA ASP A 31 -41.79 -3.50 -13.93
C ASP A 31 -40.73 -2.54 -13.30
N PRO A 32 -41.14 -1.41 -12.71
CA PRO A 32 -40.22 -0.49 -12.00
C PRO A 32 -39.41 -1.16 -10.89
N LYS A 33 -39.92 -2.24 -10.30
CA LYS A 33 -39.22 -3.01 -9.25
C LYS A 33 -37.99 -3.72 -9.79
N VAL A 34 -38.06 -4.22 -11.01
CA VAL A 34 -36.93 -4.85 -11.70
C VAL A 34 -35.83 -3.83 -11.99
N HIS A 35 -36.20 -2.63 -12.43
CA HIS A 35 -35.26 -1.52 -12.58
C HIS A 35 -34.61 -1.14 -11.25
N ALA A 36 -35.40 -1.01 -10.18
CA ALA A 36 -34.89 -0.69 -8.85
C ALA A 36 -33.91 -1.75 -8.31
N LEU A 37 -34.18 -3.04 -8.56
CA LEU A 37 -33.28 -4.14 -8.18
C LEU A 37 -31.96 -4.11 -8.95
N LEU A 38 -31.98 -3.80 -10.25
CA LEU A 38 -30.77 -3.63 -11.06
C LEU A 38 -29.93 -2.44 -10.58
N VAL A 39 -30.57 -1.30 -10.29
CA VAL A 39 -29.89 -0.11 -9.77
C VAL A 39 -29.28 -0.38 -8.39
N LEU A 40 -30.03 -1.00 -7.48
CA LEU A 40 -29.53 -1.39 -6.15
C LEU A 40 -28.32 -2.32 -6.28
N TRP A 41 -28.39 -3.28 -7.20
CA TRP A 41 -27.29 -4.21 -7.42
C TRP A 41 -26.04 -3.50 -7.95
N VAL A 42 -26.15 -2.67 -8.99
CA VAL A 42 -25.01 -1.89 -9.53
C VAL A 42 -24.39 -0.99 -8.45
N GLN A 43 -25.22 -0.34 -7.63
CA GLN A 43 -24.77 0.48 -6.50
C GLN A 43 -24.01 -0.34 -5.45
N GLY A 44 -24.48 -1.55 -5.13
CA GLY A 44 -23.80 -2.44 -4.19
C GLY A 44 -22.42 -2.89 -4.65
N VAL A 45 -22.29 -3.28 -5.92
CA VAL A 45 -21.00 -3.71 -6.49
C VAL A 45 -20.03 -2.53 -6.59
N ALA A 46 -20.52 -1.34 -6.94
CA ALA A 46 -19.72 -0.11 -6.92
C ALA A 46 -19.24 0.27 -5.51
N GLN A 47 -20.06 0.02 -4.48
CA GLN A 47 -19.67 0.26 -3.08
C GLN A 47 -18.55 -0.69 -2.65
N ILE A 48 -18.66 -1.99 -2.95
CA ILE A 48 -17.63 -2.99 -2.64
C ILE A 48 -16.27 -2.60 -3.25
N LEU A 49 -16.27 -2.15 -4.52
CA LEU A 49 -15.07 -1.67 -5.19
C LEU A 49 -14.50 -0.40 -4.54
N THR A 50 -15.36 0.51 -4.10
CA THR A 50 -14.97 1.74 -3.40
C THR A 50 -14.33 1.44 -2.05
N ASP A 51 -14.92 0.51 -1.28
CA ASP A 51 -14.41 0.06 0.00
C ASP A 51 -13.05 -0.63 -0.17
N ALA A 52 -12.91 -1.50 -1.17
CA ALA A 52 -11.66 -2.18 -1.49
C ALA A 52 -10.54 -1.19 -1.87
N ARG A 53 -10.84 -0.18 -2.69
CA ARG A 53 -9.88 0.89 -3.04
C ARG A 53 -9.45 1.70 -1.82
N THR A 54 -10.39 2.01 -0.94
CA THR A 54 -10.12 2.76 0.29
C THR A 54 -9.21 1.96 1.22
N ALA A 55 -9.54 0.68 1.45
CA ALA A 55 -8.72 -0.23 2.24
C ALA A 55 -7.31 -0.40 1.65
N HIS A 56 -7.19 -0.55 0.32
CA HIS A 56 -5.91 -0.65 -0.35
C HIS A 56 -5.04 0.60 -0.18
N ARG A 57 -5.60 1.80 -0.38
CA ARG A 57 -4.88 3.07 -0.18
C ARG A 57 -4.43 3.24 1.26
N ALA A 58 -5.29 2.89 2.24
CA ALA A 58 -4.94 2.94 3.65
C ALA A 58 -3.78 1.99 3.98
N ALA A 59 -3.84 0.73 3.49
CA ALA A 59 -2.78 -0.25 3.71
C ALA A 59 -1.46 0.14 3.02
N GLN A 60 -1.53 0.68 1.80
CA GLN A 60 -0.36 1.21 1.10
C GLN A 60 0.27 2.40 1.85
N GLY A 61 -0.55 3.33 2.33
CA GLY A 61 -0.10 4.47 3.12
C GLY A 61 0.57 4.03 4.43
N LEU A 62 -0.03 3.07 5.13
CA LEU A 62 0.56 2.49 6.34
C LEU A 62 1.91 1.82 6.06
N TRP A 63 1.99 1.00 5.01
CA TRP A 63 3.25 0.35 4.64
C TRP A 63 4.35 1.36 4.31
N ARG A 64 4.04 2.42 3.54
CA ARG A 64 5.00 3.50 3.26
C ARG A 64 5.48 4.19 4.52
N ALA A 65 4.56 4.58 5.41
CA ALA A 65 4.93 5.21 6.68
C ALA A 65 5.87 4.31 7.50
N ARG A 66 5.57 3.01 7.62
CA ARG A 66 6.45 2.06 8.32
C ARG A 66 7.79 1.85 7.62
N HIS A 67 7.81 1.85 6.29
CA HIS A 67 9.04 1.72 5.52
C HIS A 67 9.94 2.96 5.72
N ASP A 68 9.37 4.16 5.73
CA ASP A 68 10.10 5.41 5.94
C ASP A 68 10.66 5.50 7.37
N GLU A 69 9.95 4.94 8.36
CA GLU A 69 10.40 4.82 9.76
C GLU A 69 11.62 3.88 9.94
N LEU A 70 11.89 2.96 9.00
CA LEU A 70 13.03 2.03 9.12
C LEU A 70 14.39 2.70 8.87
N ALA A 71 14.47 3.62 7.92
CA ALA A 71 15.73 4.26 7.55
C ALA A 71 16.44 5.02 8.70
N PRO A 72 15.74 5.78 9.58
CA PRO A 72 16.39 6.35 10.76
C PRO A 72 16.81 5.26 11.76
N LEU A 73 15.99 4.23 12.00
CA LEU A 73 16.31 3.14 12.94
C LEU A 73 17.56 2.34 12.50
N ASP A 74 17.69 2.07 11.20
CA ASP A 74 18.86 1.40 10.63
C ASP A 74 20.13 2.24 10.85
N ARG A 75 20.07 3.56 10.56
CA ARG A 75 21.19 4.48 10.81
C ARG A 75 21.56 4.58 12.29
N GLU A 76 20.57 4.57 13.19
CA GLU A 76 20.81 4.56 14.64
C GLU A 76 21.48 3.26 15.10
N ALA A 77 21.02 2.11 14.61
CA ALA A 77 21.62 0.81 14.93
C ALA A 77 23.06 0.69 14.39
N ASP A 78 23.30 1.09 13.14
CA ASP A 78 24.62 1.18 12.54
C ASP A 78 25.55 2.12 13.33
N GLY A 79 25.01 3.26 13.77
CA GLY A 79 25.72 4.23 14.61
C GLY A 79 26.13 3.65 15.96
N ALA A 80 25.20 2.96 16.64
CA ALA A 80 25.47 2.31 17.92
C ALA A 80 26.56 1.23 17.79
N LEU A 81 26.50 0.41 16.74
CA LEU A 81 27.52 -0.61 16.46
C LEU A 81 28.91 0.01 16.27
N ARG A 82 29.02 1.08 15.48
CA ARG A 82 30.29 1.79 15.24
C ARG A 82 30.82 2.45 16.51
N LEU A 83 29.96 3.08 17.31
CA LEU A 83 30.34 3.69 18.58
C LEU A 83 30.81 2.64 19.60
N ALA A 84 30.19 1.46 19.62
CA ALA A 84 30.63 0.34 20.43
C ALA A 84 32.01 -0.16 20.00
N GLU A 85 32.25 -0.36 18.70
CA GLU A 85 33.55 -0.77 18.16
C GLU A 85 34.66 0.21 18.57
N VAL A 86 34.43 1.52 18.43
CA VAL A 86 35.39 2.57 18.83
C VAL A 86 35.65 2.54 20.34
N ALA A 87 34.59 2.42 21.16
CA ALA A 87 34.74 2.36 22.62
C ALA A 87 35.51 1.10 23.06
N ILE A 88 35.30 -0.02 22.38
CA ILE A 88 36.00 -1.28 22.60
C ILE A 88 37.47 -1.13 22.21
N PHE A 89 37.77 -0.55 21.05
CA PHE A 89 39.14 -0.29 20.63
C PHE A 89 39.89 0.60 21.64
N ASN A 90 39.27 1.69 22.09
CA ASN A 90 39.90 2.61 23.04
C ASN A 90 40.20 1.96 24.40
N LYS A 91 39.45 0.93 24.79
CA LYS A 91 39.59 0.26 26.09
C LYS A 91 40.45 -1.01 26.03
N LEU A 92 40.30 -1.81 24.98
CA LEU A 92 40.83 -3.17 24.87
C LEU A 92 41.69 -3.38 23.61
N GLY A 93 41.86 -2.35 22.78
CA GLY A 93 42.62 -2.39 21.54
C GLY A 93 42.03 -3.35 20.50
N ALA A 94 42.88 -3.76 19.56
CA ALA A 94 42.50 -4.65 18.46
C ALA A 94 41.99 -6.02 18.93
N ALA A 95 42.48 -6.54 20.07
CA ALA A 95 42.02 -7.80 20.63
C ALA A 95 40.54 -7.72 21.09
N GLY A 96 40.15 -6.59 21.68
CA GLY A 96 38.75 -6.34 22.03
C GLY A 96 37.84 -6.23 20.80
N VAL A 97 38.31 -5.56 19.75
CA VAL A 97 37.55 -5.44 18.48
C VAL A 97 37.39 -6.81 17.82
N ALA A 98 38.43 -7.63 17.79
CA ALA A 98 38.36 -8.99 17.28
C ALA A 98 37.37 -9.86 18.09
N LEU A 99 37.35 -9.70 19.42
CA LEU A 99 36.36 -10.34 20.27
C LEU A 99 34.93 -9.87 19.93
N PHE A 100 34.72 -8.58 19.75
CA PHE A 100 33.43 -8.00 19.37
C PHE A 100 32.91 -8.54 18.03
N HIS A 101 33.74 -8.56 17.00
CA HIS A 101 33.38 -9.13 15.70
C HIS A 101 33.07 -10.63 15.80
N ARG A 102 33.86 -11.38 16.58
CA ARG A 102 33.58 -12.79 16.85
C ARG A 102 32.24 -12.98 17.56
N LEU A 103 31.89 -12.13 18.52
CA LEU A 103 30.61 -12.17 19.22
C LEU A 103 29.43 -11.84 18.29
N LEU A 104 29.61 -10.93 17.33
CA LEU A 104 28.67 -10.70 16.24
C LEU A 104 28.62 -11.87 15.23
N GLY A 105 29.63 -12.74 15.21
CA GLY A 105 29.75 -13.83 14.24
C GLY A 105 30.25 -13.40 12.86
N VAL A 106 31.01 -12.30 12.81
CA VAL A 106 31.52 -11.70 11.56
C VAL A 106 33.03 -11.48 11.60
N GLY A 107 33.64 -11.23 10.44
CA GLY A 107 35.07 -10.86 10.35
C GLY A 107 35.29 -9.36 10.54
N LYS A 108 34.40 -8.54 10.00
CA LYS A 108 34.45 -7.07 10.07
C LYS A 108 33.05 -6.48 10.24
N LEU A 109 32.97 -5.30 10.85
CA LEU A 109 31.68 -4.65 11.10
C LEU A 109 30.88 -4.34 9.83
N SER A 110 31.56 -4.06 8.72
CA SER A 110 30.91 -3.83 7.41
C SER A 110 30.19 -5.06 6.84
N ASP A 111 30.41 -6.26 7.40
CA ASP A 111 29.64 -7.45 7.02
C ASP A 111 28.22 -7.41 7.60
N VAL A 112 27.99 -6.55 8.59
CA VAL A 112 26.68 -6.30 9.22
C VAL A 112 26.09 -5.00 8.70
N THR A 113 26.81 -3.89 8.85
CA THR A 113 26.28 -2.55 8.55
C THR A 113 26.02 -2.40 7.05
N GLY A 114 24.82 -2.00 6.67
CA GLY A 114 24.39 -1.90 5.26
C GLY A 114 24.05 -3.24 4.60
N GLY A 115 24.08 -4.34 5.35
CA GLY A 115 23.55 -5.65 4.92
C GLY A 115 22.03 -5.74 5.05
N PRO A 116 21.42 -6.90 4.72
CA PRO A 116 19.98 -7.10 4.91
C PRO A 116 19.54 -6.91 6.37
N LEU A 117 18.57 -6.02 6.64
CA LEU A 117 18.13 -5.66 8.00
C LEU A 117 17.79 -6.87 8.87
N ALA A 118 17.09 -7.87 8.32
CA ALA A 118 16.74 -9.09 9.05
C ALA A 118 17.98 -9.87 9.54
N GLN A 119 19.06 -9.85 8.75
CA GLN A 119 20.33 -10.46 9.14
C GLN A 119 21.02 -9.63 10.22
N GLN A 120 21.04 -8.30 10.09
CA GLN A 120 21.62 -7.41 11.10
C GLN A 120 20.96 -7.61 12.47
N VAL A 121 19.62 -7.57 12.51
CA VAL A 121 18.83 -7.77 13.73
C VAL A 121 19.18 -9.08 14.40
N ARG A 122 19.19 -10.17 13.61
CA ARG A 122 19.52 -11.50 14.10
C ARG A 122 20.95 -11.60 14.64
N LEU A 123 21.95 -11.05 13.94
CA LEU A 123 23.35 -11.15 14.37
C LEU A 123 23.58 -10.44 15.72
N VAL A 124 22.91 -9.31 15.94
CA VAL A 124 22.99 -8.59 17.22
C VAL A 124 22.19 -9.30 18.33
N GLU A 125 21.05 -9.94 18.01
CA GLU A 125 20.34 -10.82 18.95
C GLU A 125 21.19 -12.05 19.34
N ASP A 126 21.83 -12.69 18.36
CA ASP A 126 22.76 -13.80 18.60
C ASP A 126 23.96 -13.34 19.45
N MET A 127 24.49 -12.13 19.20
CA MET A 127 25.52 -11.52 20.03
C MET A 127 25.04 -11.33 21.47
N ARG A 128 23.81 -10.84 21.67
CA ARG A 128 23.22 -10.64 23.01
C ARG A 128 23.18 -11.96 23.77
N ALA A 129 22.68 -13.03 23.14
CA ALA A 129 22.62 -14.36 23.76
C ALA A 129 24.01 -14.87 24.16
N ARG A 130 25.05 -14.64 23.34
CA ARG A 130 26.44 -15.01 23.65
C ARG A 130 27.00 -14.21 24.82
N VAL A 131 26.73 -12.90 24.87
CA VAL A 131 27.15 -12.02 25.96
C VAL A 131 26.45 -12.37 27.28
N GLU A 132 25.16 -12.73 27.23
CA GLU A 132 24.40 -13.19 28.40
C GLU A 132 24.88 -14.56 28.91
N ALA A 133 25.29 -15.46 28.01
CA ALA A 133 25.83 -16.78 28.35
C ALA A 133 27.25 -16.74 28.94
N GLU A 134 28.05 -15.73 28.57
CA GLU A 134 29.43 -15.55 29.04
C GLU A 134 29.60 -14.16 29.69
N PRO A 135 29.09 -13.95 30.91
CA PRO A 135 29.16 -12.65 31.60
C PRO A 135 30.60 -12.19 31.91
N ASP A 136 31.56 -13.12 31.89
CA ASP A 136 32.99 -12.90 32.14
C ASP A 136 33.78 -12.43 30.91
N LEU A 137 33.13 -11.94 29.84
CA LEU A 137 33.76 -11.34 28.65
C LEU A 137 34.45 -9.99 28.97
N HIS A 138 35.54 -10.08 29.74
CA HIS A 138 36.79 -9.32 29.73
C HIS A 138 36.73 -7.82 29.41
N GLY A 139 35.85 -7.09 30.11
CA GLY A 139 35.94 -5.63 30.15
C GLY A 139 35.34 -4.90 28.95
N LEU A 140 34.49 -5.55 28.15
CA LEU A 140 33.70 -4.85 27.14
C LEU A 140 32.88 -3.70 27.77
N PRO A 141 32.69 -2.56 27.08
CA PRO A 141 31.96 -1.41 27.61
C PRO A 141 30.45 -1.71 27.69
N LYS A 142 30.01 -2.20 28.85
CA LYS A 142 28.62 -2.64 29.10
C LYS A 142 27.55 -1.64 28.62
N ALA A 143 27.69 -0.37 28.98
CA ALA A 143 26.74 0.68 28.58
C ALA A 143 26.62 0.83 27.05
N ARG A 144 27.70 0.62 26.30
CA ARG A 144 27.67 0.67 24.83
C ARG A 144 27.05 -0.56 24.22
N LEU A 145 27.26 -1.73 24.81
CA LEU A 145 26.56 -2.94 24.37
C LEU A 145 25.06 -2.87 24.66
N GLU A 146 24.68 -2.34 25.83
CA GLU A 146 23.26 -2.08 26.17
C GLU A 146 22.60 -1.14 25.15
N GLU A 147 23.30 -0.08 24.73
CA GLU A 147 22.84 0.82 23.66
C GLU A 147 22.65 0.08 22.33
N VAL A 148 23.62 -0.72 21.90
CA VAL A 148 23.52 -1.57 20.69
C VAL A 148 22.32 -2.50 20.77
N PHE A 149 22.09 -3.15 21.91
CA PHE A 149 20.95 -4.06 22.08
C PHE A 149 19.61 -3.31 22.07
N ALA A 150 19.56 -2.12 22.67
CA ALA A 150 18.37 -1.28 22.68
C ALA A 150 18.00 -0.79 21.28
N THR A 151 18.96 -0.25 20.53
CA THR A 151 18.74 0.20 19.14
C THR A 151 18.38 -0.97 18.23
N ASN A 152 18.99 -2.14 18.41
CA ASN A 152 18.64 -3.34 17.65
C ASN A 152 17.24 -3.85 17.96
N THR A 153 16.80 -3.75 19.21
CA THR A 153 15.43 -4.11 19.61
C THR A 153 14.42 -3.18 18.92
N ALA A 154 14.72 -1.87 18.86
CA ALA A 154 13.90 -0.90 18.14
C ALA A 154 13.86 -1.19 16.63
N LEU A 155 15.02 -1.48 16.02
CA LEU A 155 15.11 -1.87 14.61
C LEU A 155 14.32 -3.16 14.31
N GLY A 156 14.43 -4.18 15.18
CA GLY A 156 13.67 -5.43 15.07
C GLY A 156 12.16 -5.21 15.16
N ALA A 157 11.71 -4.36 16.09
CA ALA A 157 10.31 -3.98 16.21
C ALA A 157 9.80 -3.22 14.97
N GLY A 158 10.59 -2.27 14.45
CA GLY A 158 10.29 -1.55 13.22
C GLY A 158 10.18 -2.49 12.02
N LEU A 159 11.11 -3.44 11.89
CA LEU A 159 11.11 -4.42 10.81
C LEU A 159 9.88 -5.34 10.87
N ALA A 160 9.50 -5.79 12.07
CA ALA A 160 8.28 -6.58 12.25
C ALA A 160 7.03 -5.79 11.86
N ALA A 161 6.97 -4.50 12.23
CA ALA A 161 5.85 -3.61 11.88
C ALA A 161 5.76 -3.36 10.36
N GLU A 162 6.89 -3.16 9.68
CA GLU A 162 6.92 -3.04 8.20
C GLU A 162 6.43 -4.31 7.53
N GLN A 163 6.90 -5.48 8.00
CA GLN A 163 6.50 -6.76 7.42
C GLN A 163 5.00 -7.01 7.56
N GLU A 164 4.43 -6.69 8.73
CA GLU A 164 2.99 -6.83 8.94
C GLU A 164 2.19 -5.85 8.08
N ALA A 165 2.63 -4.59 7.99
CA ALA A 165 2.01 -3.61 7.09
C ALA A 165 2.10 -4.04 5.62
N LYS A 166 3.22 -4.64 5.21
CA LYS A 166 3.41 -5.21 3.87
C LYS A 166 2.51 -6.41 3.60
N ARG A 167 2.29 -7.29 4.58
CA ARG A 167 1.32 -8.40 4.47
C ARG A 167 -0.10 -7.87 4.32
N ALA A 168 -0.49 -6.89 5.13
CA ALA A 168 -1.79 -6.23 5.04
C ALA A 168 -1.99 -5.56 3.67
N TRP A 169 -0.96 -4.87 3.16
CA TRP A 169 -1.01 -4.28 1.81
C TRP A 169 -1.17 -5.34 0.72
N LYS A 170 -0.43 -6.46 0.77
CA LYS A 170 -0.61 -7.57 -0.17
C LYS A 170 -2.00 -8.17 -0.11
N ALA A 171 -2.53 -8.40 1.09
CA ALA A 171 -3.89 -8.90 1.28
C ALA A 171 -4.95 -7.93 0.71
N SER A 172 -4.79 -6.62 0.96
CA SER A 172 -5.67 -5.59 0.41
C SER A 172 -5.58 -5.47 -1.12
N SER A 173 -4.42 -5.74 -1.70
CA SER A 173 -4.22 -5.76 -3.16
C SER A 173 -5.00 -6.91 -3.78
N ALA A 174 -4.87 -8.12 -3.23
CA ALA A 174 -5.65 -9.28 -3.69
C ALA A 174 -7.17 -9.06 -3.53
N ALA A 175 -7.60 -8.38 -2.46
CA ALA A 175 -9.00 -8.03 -2.26
C ALA A 175 -9.50 -6.98 -3.28
N LEU A 176 -8.66 -6.01 -3.63
CA LEU A 176 -8.96 -5.03 -4.67
C LEU A 176 -9.08 -5.70 -6.04
N ASP A 177 -8.12 -6.56 -6.41
CA ASP A 177 -8.16 -7.30 -7.67
C ASP A 177 -9.44 -8.14 -7.77
N ALA A 178 -9.81 -8.85 -6.69
CA ALA A 178 -11.06 -9.61 -6.64
C ALA A 178 -12.31 -8.71 -6.74
N ALA A 179 -12.29 -7.52 -6.15
CA ALA A 179 -13.39 -6.56 -6.26
C ALA A 179 -13.52 -5.98 -7.67
N GLU A 180 -12.40 -5.74 -8.35
CA GLU A 180 -12.36 -5.28 -9.74
C GLU A 180 -12.88 -6.36 -10.71
N ASP A 181 -12.47 -7.62 -10.51
CA ASP A 181 -12.99 -8.75 -11.26
C ASP A 181 -14.50 -8.92 -11.05
N ASN A 182 -14.97 -8.86 -9.80
CA ASN A 182 -16.39 -8.94 -9.48
C ASN A 182 -17.18 -7.78 -10.09
N PHE A 183 -16.62 -6.57 -10.09
CA PHE A 183 -17.22 -5.42 -10.76
C PHE A 183 -17.30 -5.60 -12.26
N ALA A 184 -16.22 -6.06 -12.91
CA ALA A 184 -16.19 -6.28 -14.35
C ALA A 184 -17.17 -7.39 -14.79
N ASP A 185 -17.17 -8.53 -14.09
CA ASP A 185 -18.11 -9.63 -14.33
C ASP A 185 -19.55 -9.17 -14.10
N GLY A 186 -19.78 -8.42 -13.02
CA GLY A 186 -21.09 -7.86 -12.74
C GLY A 186 -21.56 -6.88 -13.82
N TYR A 187 -20.71 -5.95 -14.23
CA TYR A 187 -21.01 -4.99 -15.28
C TYR A 187 -21.32 -5.67 -16.62
N ARG A 188 -20.59 -6.74 -16.99
CA ARG A 188 -20.88 -7.53 -18.20
C ARG A 188 -22.25 -8.19 -18.16
N VAL A 189 -22.63 -8.78 -17.02
CA VAL A 189 -23.97 -9.35 -16.83
C VAL A 189 -25.03 -8.26 -16.99
N PHE A 190 -24.83 -7.12 -16.32
CA PHE A 190 -25.76 -5.99 -16.41
C PHE A 190 -25.95 -5.50 -17.84
N VAL A 191 -24.86 -5.26 -18.59
CA VAL A 191 -24.92 -4.84 -19.99
C VAL A 191 -25.67 -5.87 -20.84
N ARG A 192 -25.35 -7.16 -20.70
CA ARG A 192 -26.03 -8.24 -21.44
C ARG A 192 -27.53 -8.25 -21.15
N SER A 193 -27.89 -8.11 -19.88
CA SER A 193 -29.27 -8.03 -19.41
C SER A 193 -30.01 -6.83 -19.99
N VAL A 194 -29.40 -5.65 -19.99
CA VAL A 194 -29.98 -4.43 -20.58
C VAL A 194 -30.22 -4.59 -22.09
N VAL A 195 -29.25 -5.14 -22.82
CA VAL A 195 -29.38 -5.41 -24.27
C VAL A 195 -30.49 -6.43 -24.54
N GLN A 196 -30.57 -7.53 -23.79
CA GLN A 196 -31.63 -8.53 -23.95
C GLN A 196 -33.04 -7.96 -23.72
N LEU A 197 -33.18 -7.01 -22.80
CA LEU A 197 -34.48 -6.43 -22.44
C LEU A 197 -34.94 -5.30 -23.35
N LEU A 198 -34.01 -4.44 -23.76
CA LEU A 198 -34.33 -3.16 -24.40
C LEU A 198 -33.95 -3.16 -25.90
N GLY A 199 -33.35 -4.25 -26.38
CA GLY A 199 -32.70 -4.27 -27.69
C GLY A 199 -31.42 -3.44 -27.71
N GLU A 200 -30.67 -3.53 -28.81
CA GLU A 200 -29.41 -2.81 -28.96
C GLU A 200 -29.61 -1.28 -28.93
N ASP A 201 -30.67 -0.78 -29.58
CA ASP A 201 -30.99 0.65 -29.62
C ASP A 201 -31.38 1.20 -28.23
N GLY A 202 -32.19 0.45 -27.47
CA GLY A 202 -32.58 0.83 -26.12
C GLY A 202 -31.43 0.76 -25.12
N ALA A 203 -30.51 -0.20 -25.28
CA ALA A 203 -29.29 -0.28 -24.51
C ALA A 203 -28.30 0.85 -24.83
N ALA A 204 -28.13 1.20 -26.11
CA ALA A 204 -27.28 2.31 -26.55
C ALA A 204 -27.74 3.66 -25.97
N ALA A 205 -29.05 3.84 -25.75
CA ALA A 205 -29.59 5.03 -25.10
C ALA A 205 -29.34 5.08 -23.57
N LEU A 206 -29.21 3.91 -22.91
CA LEU A 206 -29.17 3.79 -21.44
C LEU A 206 -27.75 3.62 -20.89
N LEU A 207 -26.90 2.81 -21.52
CA LEU A 207 -25.55 2.49 -21.06
C LEU A 207 -24.63 3.73 -20.87
N PRO A 208 -24.67 4.76 -21.75
CA PRO A 208 -23.85 5.96 -21.56
C PRO A 208 -24.14 6.71 -20.24
N ARG A 209 -25.38 6.61 -19.72
CA ARG A 209 -25.77 7.30 -18.47
C ARG A 209 -25.12 6.68 -17.24
N PHE A 210 -24.85 5.38 -17.26
CA PHE A 210 -24.13 4.70 -16.18
C PHE A 210 -22.61 4.90 -16.26
N SER A 211 -22.07 5.05 -17.47
CA SER A 211 -20.64 5.32 -17.67
C SER A 211 -20.22 6.73 -17.21
N ARG A 212 -21.11 7.73 -17.29
CA ARG A 212 -20.83 9.09 -16.79
C ARG A 212 -20.75 9.18 -15.26
N SER A 213 -21.39 8.26 -14.53
CA SER A 213 -21.26 8.22 -13.07
C SER A 213 -19.91 7.65 -12.60
N ALA A 214 -19.14 7.02 -13.51
CA ALA A 214 -17.78 6.53 -13.27
C ALA A 214 -16.69 7.48 -13.79
N ALA A 215 -17.06 8.52 -14.55
CA ALA A 215 -16.14 9.56 -14.96
C ALA A 215 -15.90 10.50 -13.77
N LYS A 216 -14.62 10.65 -13.41
CA LYS A 216 -14.05 11.58 -12.43
C LYS A 216 -14.85 12.91 -12.42
N PRO A 217 -15.16 13.53 -11.25
CA PRO A 217 -15.71 14.88 -11.25
C PRO A 217 -14.77 15.74 -12.10
N ALA A 218 -15.33 16.32 -13.16
CA ALA A 218 -14.63 17.31 -13.96
C ALA A 218 -14.10 18.34 -12.97
N GLU A 219 -12.77 18.48 -12.91
CA GLU A 219 -12.14 19.62 -12.26
C GLU A 219 -12.88 20.84 -12.77
N ALA A 220 -13.52 21.55 -11.84
CA ALA A 220 -14.12 22.83 -12.10
C ALA A 220 -13.00 23.69 -12.69
N THR A 221 -13.09 23.91 -14.00
CA THR A 221 -12.22 24.81 -14.73
C THR A 221 -12.50 26.17 -14.12
N ALA A 222 -11.56 26.63 -13.28
CA ALA A 222 -11.57 28.00 -12.80
C ALA A 222 -11.56 28.93 -14.02
N PRO A 223 -12.34 30.02 -14.02
CA PRO A 223 -12.31 30.95 -15.13
C PRO A 223 -10.96 31.67 -15.18
N SER A 224 -10.32 31.54 -16.36
CA SER A 224 -9.60 32.57 -17.13
C SER A 224 -8.71 33.58 -16.40
N ASP A 225 -7.44 33.63 -16.79
CA ASP A 225 -6.74 34.90 -17.07
C ASP A 225 -5.58 34.61 -18.05
N GLU A 226 -5.89 34.50 -19.35
CA GLU A 226 -4.89 34.73 -20.40
C GLU A 226 -4.94 36.23 -20.77
N PRO A 227 -3.83 36.97 -20.66
CA PRO A 227 -3.78 38.34 -21.12
C PRO A 227 -3.86 38.35 -22.65
N THR A 228 -4.80 39.14 -23.16
CA THR A 228 -4.96 39.39 -24.59
C THR A 228 -3.76 40.19 -25.09
N ASP A 229 -2.96 39.59 -25.97
CA ASP A 229 -2.02 40.30 -26.82
C ASP A 229 -2.79 41.34 -27.65
N VAL A 230 -2.44 42.61 -27.46
CA VAL A 230 -2.80 43.69 -28.37
C VAL A 230 -1.51 44.11 -29.06
N ASP A 231 -1.36 43.68 -30.31
CA ASP A 231 -0.42 44.25 -31.27
C ASP A 231 -0.72 45.74 -31.46
N GLY A 232 0.33 46.57 -31.49
CA GLY A 232 0.17 48.00 -31.76
C GLY A 232 1.45 48.81 -31.72
N ASP A 233 2.16 48.77 -32.86
CA ASP A 233 2.76 49.93 -33.52
C ASP A 233 4.20 50.39 -33.18
N GLU A 234 5.07 50.10 -34.15
CA GLU A 234 5.99 50.99 -34.87
C GLU A 234 6.99 51.92 -34.18
N THR A 235 8.17 51.93 -34.82
CA THR A 235 9.28 52.92 -34.79
C THR A 235 10.18 52.85 -33.55
N ASP A 236 11.50 52.94 -33.62
CA ASP A 236 12.32 53.70 -34.57
C ASP A 236 13.79 53.24 -34.50
N GLU A 237 14.56 53.70 -35.48
CA GLU A 237 15.97 53.49 -35.76
C GLU A 237 16.98 53.54 -34.58
N ALA A 238 18.03 52.70 -34.67
CA ALA A 238 19.42 53.11 -34.99
C ALA A 238 20.48 52.23 -34.27
N PRO A 239 21.60 51.88 -34.94
CA PRO A 239 22.68 51.07 -34.37
C PRO A 239 23.72 51.94 -33.63
N LEU A 240 24.76 51.27 -33.09
CA LEU A 240 26.09 51.74 -32.61
C LEU A 240 26.31 51.30 -31.14
N GLY A 241 27.37 50.60 -30.76
CA GLY A 241 28.58 50.15 -31.45
C GLY A 241 29.39 49.21 -30.55
#